data_AF-A0A7Z2ZCX3-F1
#
_entry.id   AF-A0A7Z2ZCX3-F1
#
_cell.length_a   1.000
_cell.length_b   1.000
_cell.length_c   1.000
_cell.angle_alpha   90.00
_cell.angle_beta   90.00
_cell.angle_gamma   90.00
#
_symmetry.space_group_name_H-M   'P 1'
#
loop_
_entity.id
_entity.type
_entity.pdbx_description
1 polymer ?
#
loop_
_entity_poly.entity_id
_entity_poly.type
_entity_poly.pdbx_seq_one_letter_code
_entity_poly.pdbx_strand_id
1 'polypeptide(L)'
;MLTDLQMKELRVLAKGILEQEKWEVLSWSDALNGAYAIRPTEMEIDEEAEIVRLKVTRMMAGHSIEKEYSNPKEHVRMIYLESANSFNIYASKPDS
;
A
#
# COMPACT_ATOMS: atom_id res chain seq x y z
N MET A 1 7.45 -7.77 -16.24
CA MET A 1 6.63 -6.53 -16.17
C MET A 1 5.30 -6.88 -15.55
N LEU A 2 4.72 -5.98 -14.76
CA LEU A 2 3.36 -6.14 -14.25
C LEU A 2 2.34 -5.86 -15.35
N THR A 3 1.19 -6.50 -15.27
CA THR A 3 0.06 -6.29 -16.19
C THR A 3 -0.67 -4.98 -15.87
N ASP A 4 -1.46 -4.46 -16.82
CA ASP A 4 -2.31 -3.27 -16.58
C ASP A 4 -3.29 -3.48 -15.43
N LEU A 5 -3.80 -4.70 -15.25
CA LEU A 5 -4.67 -5.07 -14.13
C LEU A 5 -3.93 -4.96 -12.80
N GLN A 6 -2.71 -5.50 -12.73
CA GLN A 6 -1.84 -5.40 -11.55
C GLN A 6 -1.46 -3.95 -11.23
N MET A 7 -1.22 -3.12 -12.25
CA MET A 7 -0.96 -1.69 -12.07
C MET A 7 -2.20 -0.94 -11.56
N LYS A 8 -3.40 -1.31 -12.03
CA LYS A 8 -4.65 -0.75 -11.52
C LYS A 8 -4.89 -1.14 -10.05
N GLU A 9 -4.63 -2.39 -9.69
CA GLU A 9 -4.70 -2.83 -8.29
C GLU A 9 -3.70 -2.09 -7.40
N LEU A 10 -2.46 -1.87 -7.86
CA LEU A 10 -1.47 -1.09 -7.12
C LEU A 10 -1.95 0.34 -6.84
N ARG A 11 -2.58 1.02 -7.81
CA ARG A 11 -3.17 2.34 -7.56
C ARG A 11 -4.30 2.31 -6.53
N VAL A 12 -5.12 1.26 -6.53
CA VAL A 12 -6.18 1.08 -5.52
C VAL A 12 -5.59 0.90 -4.12
N LEU A 13 -4.54 0.08 -3.99
CA LEU A 13 -3.82 -0.10 -2.73
C LEU A 13 -3.17 1.20 -2.25
N ALA A 14 -2.45 1.89 -3.14
CA ALA A 14 -1.79 3.16 -2.86
C ALA A 14 -2.79 4.21 -2.34
N LYS A 15 -3.95 4.31 -2.99
CA LYS A 15 -5.04 5.17 -2.52
C LYS A 15 -5.51 4.77 -1.11
N GLY A 16 -5.73 3.49 -0.86
CA GLY A 16 -6.17 3.01 0.46
C GLY A 16 -5.16 3.30 1.57
N ILE A 17 -3.87 3.12 1.30
CA ILE A 17 -2.76 3.44 2.22
C ILE A 17 -2.77 4.93 2.55
N LEU A 18 -2.81 5.80 1.53
CA LEU A 18 -2.78 7.25 1.72
C LEU A 18 -4.05 7.77 2.41
N GLU A 19 -5.21 7.20 2.10
CA GLU A 19 -6.44 7.54 2.81
C GLU A 19 -6.31 7.21 4.29
N GLN A 20 -5.84 6.01 4.65
CA GLN A 20 -5.61 5.61 6.04
C GLN A 20 -4.64 6.58 6.75
N GLU A 21 -3.51 6.92 6.12
CA GLU A 21 -2.56 7.86 6.71
C GLU A 21 -3.20 9.23 6.99
N LYS A 22 -4.01 9.74 6.06
CA LYS A 22 -4.66 11.05 6.23
C LYS A 22 -5.78 10.98 7.27
N TRP A 23 -6.44 9.83 7.45
CA TRP A 23 -7.39 9.59 8.55
C TRP A 23 -6.72 9.59 9.92
N GLU A 24 -5.53 9.01 10.05
CA GLU A 24 -4.80 8.94 11.33
C GLU A 24 -4.27 10.29 11.81
N VAL A 25 -4.05 11.24 10.90
CA VAL A 25 -3.52 12.58 11.21
C VAL A 25 -4.63 13.57 11.60
N LEU A 26 -5.90 13.25 11.35
CA LEU A 26 -7.03 14.10 11.72
C LEU A 26 -7.21 14.15 13.24
N SER A 27 -7.24 15.36 13.80
CA SER A 27 -7.61 15.52 15.19
C SER A 27 -9.10 15.25 15.39
N TRP A 28 -9.47 14.72 16.57
CA TRP A 28 -10.89 14.57 16.94
C TRP A 28 -11.66 15.88 16.88
N SER A 29 -11.00 17.01 17.16
CA SER A 29 -11.58 18.34 17.04
C SER A 29 -11.96 18.67 15.60
N ASP A 30 -11.10 18.36 14.64
CA ASP A 30 -11.36 18.59 13.21
C ASP A 30 -12.49 17.69 12.71
N ALA A 31 -12.47 16.41 13.09
CA ALA A 31 -13.53 15.47 12.77
C ALA A 31 -14.90 15.91 13.33
N LEU A 32 -14.95 16.39 14.57
CA LEU A 32 -16.18 16.88 15.21
C LEU A 32 -16.73 18.13 14.51
N ASN A 33 -15.86 18.98 13.96
CA ASN A 33 -16.24 20.18 13.21
C ASN A 33 -16.54 19.91 11.73
N GLY A 34 -16.54 18.63 11.30
CA GLY A 34 -16.79 18.26 9.91
C GLY A 34 -15.65 18.61 8.96
N ALA A 35 -14.44 18.86 9.47
CA ALA A 35 -13.24 18.98 8.65
C ALA A 35 -12.71 17.57 8.36
N TYR A 36 -12.87 17.15 7.12
CA TYR A 36 -12.42 15.84 6.64
C TYR A 36 -11.00 15.92 6.10
N ALA A 37 -10.30 14.80 6.15
CA ALA A 37 -8.98 14.64 5.57
C ALA A 37 -9.04 14.98 4.08
N ILE A 38 -8.09 15.79 3.62
CA ILE A 38 -7.93 16.09 2.20
C ILE A 38 -7.74 14.74 1.49
N ARG A 39 -8.58 14.43 0.51
CA ARG A 39 -8.40 13.19 -0.28
C ARG A 39 -7.02 13.19 -0.93
N PRO A 40 -6.33 12.05 -1.03
CA PRO A 40 -5.08 11.99 -1.76
C PRO A 40 -5.29 12.41 -3.22
N THR A 41 -4.35 13.19 -3.72
CA THR A 41 -4.29 13.63 -5.12
C THR A 41 -3.86 12.47 -6.01
N GLU A 42 -4.19 12.53 -7.31
CA GLU A 42 -3.75 11.50 -8.26
C GLU A 42 -2.22 11.38 -8.33
N MET A 43 -1.49 12.48 -8.14
CA MET A 43 -0.03 12.49 -8.09
C MET A 43 0.50 11.73 -6.87
N GLU A 44 -0.06 11.97 -5.67
CA GLU A 44 0.31 11.22 -4.46
C GLU A 44 0.02 9.71 -4.64
N ILE A 45 -1.13 9.38 -5.24
CA ILE A 45 -1.50 7.98 -5.52
C ILE A 45 -0.49 7.33 -6.47
N ASP A 46 -0.05 8.04 -7.51
CA ASP A 46 0.91 7.52 -8.48
C ASP A 46 2.32 7.34 -7.89
N GLU A 47 2.76 8.27 -7.06
CA GLU A 47 4.03 8.16 -6.32
C GLU A 47 4.01 6.96 -5.37
N GLU A 48 2.95 6.81 -4.58
CA GLU A 48 2.81 5.68 -3.65
C GLU A 48 2.64 4.35 -4.41
N ALA A 49 1.92 4.33 -5.53
CA ALA A 49 1.81 3.15 -6.38
C ALA A 49 3.17 2.71 -6.93
N GLU A 50 4.04 3.65 -7.30
CA GLU A 50 5.40 3.34 -7.76
C GLU A 50 6.28 2.77 -6.63
N ILE A 51 6.17 3.30 -5.41
CA ILE A 51 6.85 2.75 -4.23
C ILE A 51 6.43 1.29 -4.00
N VAL A 52 5.12 1.04 -4.01
CA VAL A 52 4.57 -0.30 -3.82
C VAL A 52 4.95 -1.22 -4.99
N ARG A 53 4.98 -0.72 -6.23
CA ARG A 53 5.41 -1.47 -7.42
C ARG A 53 6.85 -1.95 -7.30
N LEU A 54 7.77 -1.08 -6.89
CA LEU A 54 9.18 -1.42 -6.70
C LEU A 54 9.34 -2.52 -5.66
N LYS A 55 8.56 -2.45 -4.57
CA LYS A 55 8.56 -3.47 -3.51
C LYS A 55 8.09 -4.82 -4.01
N VAL A 56 6.92 -4.87 -4.65
CA VAL A 56 6.38 -6.10 -5.25
C VAL A 56 7.38 -6.70 -6.22
N THR A 57 7.98 -5.89 -7.09
CA THR A 57 8.99 -6.35 -8.05
C THR A 57 10.19 -6.97 -7.35
N ARG A 58 10.69 -6.33 -6.29
CA ARG A 58 11.81 -6.84 -5.48
C ARG A 58 11.45 -8.16 -4.78
N MET A 59 10.25 -8.27 -4.23
CA MET A 59 9.77 -9.49 -3.55
C MET A 59 9.57 -10.65 -4.52
N MET A 60 8.98 -10.40 -5.70
CA MET A 60 8.81 -11.41 -6.75
C MET A 60 10.15 -11.94 -7.28
N ALA A 61 11.20 -11.13 -7.23
CA ALA A 61 12.56 -11.54 -7.59
C ALA A 61 13.27 -12.38 -6.50
N GLY A 62 12.59 -12.69 -5.38
CA GLY A 62 13.13 -13.55 -4.33
C GLY A 62 14.09 -12.86 -3.35
N HIS A 63 14.16 -11.53 -3.37
CA HIS A 63 14.92 -10.79 -2.36
C HIS A 63 14.20 -10.82 -1.01
N SER A 64 14.97 -10.85 0.08
CA SER A 64 14.42 -10.86 1.44
C SER A 64 13.60 -9.61 1.73
N ILE A 65 12.46 -9.79 2.40
CA ILE A 65 11.79 -8.70 3.11
C ILE A 65 12.75 -8.26 4.21
N GLU A 66 13.31 -7.06 4.09
CA GLU A 66 14.26 -6.52 5.07
C GLU A 66 13.53 -6.14 6.38
N LYS A 67 14.13 -5.27 7.19
CA LYS A 67 13.51 -4.69 8.41
C LYS A 67 12.34 -3.75 8.11
N GLU A 68 11.58 -3.97 7.04
CA GLU A 68 10.45 -3.13 6.65
C GLU A 68 9.39 -3.06 7.76
N TYR A 69 9.24 -4.11 8.56
CA TYR A 69 8.42 -4.11 9.79
C TYR A 69 8.85 -3.08 10.86
N SER A 70 10.06 -2.52 10.79
CA SER A 70 10.53 -1.49 11.72
C SER A 70 10.05 -0.08 11.36
N ASN A 71 9.51 0.12 10.16
CA ASN A 71 8.89 1.37 9.74
C ASN A 71 7.36 1.20 9.71
N PRO A 72 6.59 1.94 10.53
CA PRO A 72 5.14 1.84 10.56
C PRO A 72 4.46 2.00 9.19
N LYS A 73 4.96 2.90 8.33
CA LYS A 73 4.43 3.08 6.96
C LYS A 73 4.64 1.85 6.10
N GLU A 74 5.80 1.21 6.26
CA GLU A 74 6.12 -0.03 5.56
C GLU A 74 5.29 -1.21 6.06
N HIS A 75 5.03 -1.27 7.36
CA HIS A 75 4.13 -2.28 7.92
C HIS A 75 2.72 -2.17 7.31
N VAL A 76 2.17 -0.95 7.20
CA VAL A 76 0.87 -0.71 6.55
C VAL A 76 0.90 -1.13 5.08
N ARG A 77 1.94 -0.75 4.33
CA ARG A 77 2.11 -1.17 2.92
C ARG A 77 2.06 -2.69 2.77
N MET A 78 2.72 -3.43 3.66
CA MET A 78 2.72 -4.89 3.65
C MET A 78 1.34 -5.48 3.92
N ILE A 79 0.58 -4.96 4.89
CA ILE A 79 -0.81 -5.39 5.17
C ILE A 79 -1.69 -5.23 3.92
N TYR A 80 -1.61 -4.07 3.26
CA TYR A 80 -2.38 -3.81 2.04
C TYR A 80 -1.95 -4.75 0.91
N LEU A 81 -0.66 -4.99 0.73
CA LEU A 81 -0.15 -5.94 -0.26
C LEU A 81 -0.60 -7.39 -0.01
N GLU A 82 -0.65 -7.83 1.24
CA GLU A 82 -1.15 -9.15 1.61
C GLU A 82 -2.63 -9.32 1.28
N SER A 83 -3.42 -8.23 1.44
CA SER A 83 -4.84 -8.21 1.10
C SER A 83 -5.12 -8.17 -0.40
N ALA A 84 -4.09 -7.93 -1.23
CA ALA A 84 -4.25 -7.80 -2.67
C ALA A 84 -4.32 -9.17 -3.36
N ASN A 85 -5.49 -9.47 -3.94
CA ASN A 85 -5.79 -10.77 -4.55
C ASN A 85 -4.77 -11.21 -5.62
N SER A 86 -4.31 -10.30 -6.49
CA SER A 86 -3.39 -10.68 -7.59
C SER A 86 -1.93 -10.76 -7.18
N PHE A 87 -1.60 -10.34 -5.96
CA PHE A 87 -0.22 -10.32 -5.46
C PHE A 87 0.01 -11.24 -4.28
N ASN A 88 -1.04 -11.85 -3.72
CA ASN A 88 -1.03 -12.67 -2.51
C ASN A 88 0.31 -13.37 -2.32
N ILE A 89 1.17 -12.71 -1.54
CA ILE A 89 2.60 -13.01 -1.42
C ILE A 89 2.86 -14.30 -0.65
N TYR A 90 1.81 -14.87 -0.05
CA TYR A 90 1.83 -16.17 0.63
C TYR A 90 1.23 -17.32 -0.20
N ALA A 91 0.60 -17.03 -1.34
CA ALA A 91 0.05 -18.07 -2.22
C ALA A 91 1.12 -18.88 -2.96
N SER A 92 2.39 -18.48 -2.86
CA SER A 92 3.56 -19.18 -3.40
C SER A 92 4.24 -20.10 -2.37
N LYS A 93 3.56 -20.54 -1.30
CA LYS A 93 4.00 -21.77 -0.62
C LYS A 93 3.78 -22.94 -1.58
N PRO A 94 4.82 -23.61 -2.10
CA PRO A 94 4.61 -24.96 -2.58
C PRO A 94 4.10 -25.78 -1.39
N ASP A 95 3.04 -26.55 -1.61
CA ASP A 95 2.56 -27.53 -0.65
C ASP A 95 3.77 -28.31 -0.10
N SER A 96 3.89 -28.31 1.23
CA SER A 96 4.91 -29.06 1.97
C SER A 96 4.61 -30.55 1.95
#